data_AF-A0A842KV89-F1
#
_entry.id   AF-A0A842KV89-F1
#
_cell.length_a   1.000
_cell.length_b   1.000
_cell.length_c   1.000
_cell.angle_alpha   90.00
_cell.angle_beta   90.00
_cell.angle_gamma   90.00
#
_symmetry.space_group_name_H-M   'P 1'
#
loop_
_entity.id
_entity.type
_entity.pdbx_description
1 polymer ?
#
loop_
_entity_poly.entity_id
_entity_poly.type
_entity_poly.pdbx_seq_one_letter_code
_entity_poly.pdbx_strand_id
1 'polypeptide(L)'
;MATAQAPRVVKKDITPIEAARQFNATNALDFAGDVCNIGPRCNGNPGELKAAYLMATELEKYGLNVPRKKWIYEKTYNVIGKIEGTTNPDRYITLASHIDSPHPTVVGVTDDATAMGIQVEIARILANTNKTILIIGFGVEELWFKGSEDFVKKHPEIVRNCDAMIDLNCVGAGEYVTPISSTSLPEPVKADPKLLKLIEESANELKTPLMIDTKTYSSDTYHF
;
A
#
# COMPACT_ATOMS: atom_id res chain seq x y z
N MET A 1 9.53 24.10 10.40
CA MET A 1 8.19 24.59 10.78
C MET A 1 7.19 23.58 10.25
N ALA A 2 6.41 22.95 11.11
CA ALA A 2 5.38 22.00 10.68
C ALA A 2 4.28 22.80 9.96
N THR A 3 4.15 22.62 8.66
CA THR A 3 3.02 23.13 7.88
C THR A 3 1.77 22.43 8.38
N ALA A 4 0.81 23.21 8.87
CA ALA A 4 -0.50 22.70 9.26
C ALA A 4 -1.12 21.93 8.08
N GLN A 5 -1.37 20.63 8.27
CA GLN A 5 -2.11 19.82 7.30
C GLN A 5 -3.48 20.45 7.09
N ALA A 6 -3.84 20.73 5.83
CA ALA A 6 -5.21 21.10 5.49
C ALA A 6 -6.15 19.99 6.00
N PRO A 7 -7.29 20.33 6.63
CA PRO A 7 -8.19 19.32 7.17
C PRO A 7 -8.70 18.42 6.04
N ARG A 8 -8.54 17.12 6.23
CA ARG A 8 -9.03 16.10 5.31
C ARG A 8 -10.55 16.27 5.15
N VAL A 9 -11.01 16.59 3.95
CA VAL A 9 -12.44 16.79 3.66
C VAL A 9 -13.10 15.43 3.44
N VAL A 10 -13.14 14.59 4.48
CA VAL A 10 -13.94 13.35 4.46
C VAL A 10 -15.04 13.48 5.50
N LYS A 11 -16.29 13.33 5.05
CA LYS A 11 -17.48 13.47 5.88
C LYS A 11 -17.41 12.46 7.04
N LYS A 12 -17.53 12.97 8.26
CA LYS A 12 -17.39 12.20 9.51
C LYS A 12 -18.52 11.17 9.74
N ASP A 13 -19.58 11.22 8.91
CA ASP A 13 -20.85 10.54 9.13
C ASP A 13 -21.20 9.55 8.01
N ILE A 14 -20.22 8.76 7.55
CA ILE A 14 -20.45 7.65 6.62
C ILE A 14 -19.90 6.35 7.21
N THR A 15 -20.59 5.25 6.95
CA THR A 15 -20.15 3.90 7.30
C THR A 15 -18.90 3.49 6.49
N PRO A 16 -18.11 2.50 6.95
CA PRO A 16 -16.98 1.99 6.17
C PRO A 16 -17.35 1.55 4.74
N ILE A 17 -18.53 0.97 4.55
CA ILE A 17 -19.02 0.53 3.24
C ILE A 17 -19.42 1.70 2.35
N GLU A 18 -20.06 2.72 2.89
CA GLU A 18 -20.33 3.96 2.14
C GLU A 18 -19.04 4.68 1.75
N ALA A 19 -18.01 4.64 2.59
CA ALA A 19 -16.69 5.15 2.24
C ALA A 19 -16.05 4.31 1.13
N ALA A 20 -16.08 2.97 1.24
CA ALA A 20 -15.55 2.07 0.21
C ALA A 20 -16.21 2.27 -1.15
N ARG A 21 -17.51 2.57 -1.19
CA ARG A 21 -18.26 2.88 -2.43
C ARG A 21 -17.85 4.20 -3.10
N GLN A 22 -17.05 5.04 -2.44
CA GLN A 22 -16.47 6.24 -3.05
C GLN A 22 -15.17 5.97 -3.79
N PHE A 23 -14.64 4.73 -3.74
CA PHE A 23 -13.50 4.32 -4.53
C PHE A 23 -13.80 4.50 -6.02
N ASN A 24 -12.90 5.17 -6.73
CA ASN A 24 -13.01 5.44 -8.15
C ASN A 24 -11.90 4.69 -8.90
N ALA A 25 -12.29 3.63 -9.62
CA ALA A 25 -11.37 2.82 -10.40
C ALA A 25 -10.67 3.60 -11.52
N THR A 26 -11.30 4.62 -12.10
CA THR A 26 -10.67 5.48 -13.10
C THR A 26 -9.52 6.26 -12.50
N ASN A 27 -9.68 6.86 -11.32
CA ASN A 27 -8.57 7.55 -10.64
C ASN A 27 -7.39 6.61 -10.36
N ALA A 28 -7.68 5.39 -9.89
CA ALA A 28 -6.66 4.38 -9.63
C ALA A 28 -5.92 3.98 -10.91
N LEU A 29 -6.64 3.76 -12.02
CA LEU A 29 -6.06 3.40 -13.31
C LEU A 29 -5.31 4.57 -13.96
N ASP A 30 -5.77 5.80 -13.82
CA ASP A 30 -5.09 7.00 -14.32
C ASP A 30 -3.73 7.15 -13.62
N PHE A 31 -3.70 7.02 -12.29
CA PHE A 31 -2.44 7.05 -11.54
C PHE A 31 -1.50 5.89 -11.94
N ALA A 32 -2.03 4.68 -12.09
CA ALA A 32 -1.26 3.53 -12.57
C ALA A 32 -0.71 3.80 -13.99
N GLY A 33 -1.48 4.44 -14.86
CA GLY A 33 -1.07 4.87 -16.19
C GLY A 33 0.08 5.88 -16.15
N ASP A 34 0.02 6.86 -15.27
CA ASP A 34 1.11 7.82 -15.04
C ASP A 34 2.39 7.14 -14.56
N VAL A 35 2.27 6.18 -13.64
CA VAL A 35 3.40 5.34 -13.19
C VAL A 35 3.96 4.52 -14.36
N CYS A 36 3.10 3.93 -15.21
CA CYS A 36 3.52 3.16 -16.38
C CYS A 36 4.24 4.04 -17.43
N ASN A 37 3.80 5.29 -17.61
CA ASN A 37 4.40 6.24 -18.54
C ASN A 37 5.84 6.64 -18.16
N ILE A 38 6.25 6.42 -16.92
CA ILE A 38 7.65 6.58 -16.48
C ILE A 38 8.56 5.53 -17.14
N GLY A 39 8.01 4.36 -17.48
CA GLY A 39 8.75 3.18 -17.93
C GLY A 39 9.17 2.25 -16.78
N PRO A 40 10.09 1.30 -17.03
CA PRO A 40 10.58 0.36 -16.01
C PRO A 40 11.19 1.06 -14.78
N ARG A 41 10.89 0.52 -13.60
CA ARG A 41 11.22 1.07 -12.26
C ARG A 41 12.06 0.11 -11.42
N CYS A 42 12.86 -0.73 -12.06
CA CYS A 42 13.58 -1.81 -11.39
C CYS A 42 14.81 -1.30 -10.60
N ASN A 43 15.03 -1.84 -9.39
CA ASN A 43 16.31 -1.83 -8.66
C ASN A 43 16.94 -0.44 -8.36
N GLY A 44 16.15 0.54 -7.96
CA GLY A 44 16.62 1.88 -7.57
C GLY A 44 16.97 2.79 -8.74
N ASN A 45 16.54 2.42 -9.95
CA ASN A 45 16.78 3.21 -11.14
C ASN A 45 16.08 4.59 -11.06
N PRO A 46 16.41 5.52 -11.97
CA PRO A 46 15.74 6.83 -11.99
C PRO A 46 14.21 6.79 -12.21
N GLY A 47 13.68 5.70 -12.76
CA GLY A 47 12.24 5.48 -12.93
C GLY A 47 11.54 5.21 -11.61
N GLU A 48 12.11 4.32 -10.78
CA GLU A 48 11.60 4.05 -9.43
C GLU A 48 11.57 5.32 -8.58
N LEU A 49 12.64 6.11 -8.65
CA LEU A 49 12.69 7.39 -7.96
C LEU A 49 11.58 8.35 -8.42
N LYS A 50 11.35 8.45 -9.74
CA LYS A 50 10.25 9.27 -10.26
C LYS A 50 8.89 8.78 -9.77
N ALA A 51 8.68 7.47 -9.71
CA ALA A 51 7.45 6.88 -9.22
C ALA A 51 7.25 7.11 -7.71
N ALA A 52 8.31 6.97 -6.91
CA ALA A 52 8.29 7.30 -5.48
C ALA A 52 7.95 8.78 -5.24
N TYR A 53 8.50 9.70 -6.05
CA TYR A 53 8.14 11.12 -5.99
C TYR A 53 6.70 11.38 -6.42
N LEU A 54 6.22 10.73 -7.48
CA LEU A 54 4.85 10.86 -7.97
C LEU A 54 3.86 10.41 -6.90
N MET A 55 4.07 9.23 -6.32
CA MET A 55 3.27 8.69 -5.23
C MET A 55 3.27 9.59 -4.00
N ALA A 56 4.45 10.03 -3.54
CA ALA A 56 4.55 10.94 -2.40
C ALA A 56 3.75 12.23 -2.62
N THR A 57 3.84 12.80 -3.82
CA THR A 57 3.13 14.04 -4.20
C THR A 57 1.61 13.83 -4.20
N GLU A 58 1.13 12.70 -4.70
CA GLU A 58 -0.31 12.41 -4.74
C GLU A 58 -0.87 12.14 -3.34
N LEU A 59 -0.13 11.45 -2.47
CA LEU A 59 -0.50 11.30 -1.05
C LEU A 59 -0.51 12.64 -0.29
N GLU A 60 0.47 13.51 -0.53
CA GLU A 60 0.52 14.87 0.02
C GLU A 60 -0.69 15.71 -0.43
N LYS A 61 -1.12 15.59 -1.70
CA LYS A 61 -2.33 16.24 -2.24
C LYS A 61 -3.61 15.80 -1.51
N TYR A 62 -3.65 14.56 -1.00
CA TYR A 62 -4.74 14.06 -0.16
C TYR A 62 -4.59 14.39 1.34
N GLY A 63 -3.59 15.21 1.68
CA GLY A 63 -3.37 15.72 3.04
C GLY A 63 -2.61 14.78 3.96
N LEU A 64 -2.03 13.69 3.44
CA LEU A 64 -1.21 12.80 4.27
C LEU A 64 0.14 13.46 4.59
N ASN A 65 0.67 13.16 5.78
CA ASN A 65 2.03 13.55 6.12
C ASN A 65 2.97 12.54 5.47
N VAL A 66 3.79 12.99 4.51
CA VAL A 66 4.73 12.13 3.77
C VAL A 66 6.16 12.62 3.99
N PRO A 67 6.84 12.20 5.07
CA PRO A 67 8.23 12.58 5.28
C PRO A 67 9.12 12.04 4.17
N ARG A 68 9.73 12.94 3.39
CA ARG A 68 10.73 12.55 2.38
C ARG A 68 12.04 12.18 3.08
N LYS A 69 12.29 10.89 3.30
CA LYS A 69 13.50 10.37 3.95
C LYS A 69 14.61 10.00 2.95
N LYS A 70 15.82 9.74 3.49
CA LYS A 70 17.04 9.35 2.75
C LYS A 70 16.90 7.97 2.09
N TRP A 71 17.68 7.77 1.03
CA TRP A 71 17.80 6.53 0.26
C TRP A 71 18.00 5.29 1.14
N ILE A 72 17.32 4.21 0.79
CA ILE A 72 17.41 2.91 1.47
C ILE A 72 18.23 1.90 0.67
N TYR A 73 18.20 2.03 -0.66
CA TYR A 73 19.00 1.26 -1.62
C TYR A 73 19.25 2.14 -2.84
N GLU A 74 20.48 2.15 -3.37
CA GLU A 74 20.92 3.10 -4.41
C GLU A 74 20.36 4.53 -4.23
N LYS A 75 19.43 4.92 -5.12
CA LYS A 75 18.73 6.21 -5.18
C LYS A 75 17.21 6.03 -5.12
N THR A 76 16.71 5.08 -4.32
CA THR A 76 15.27 4.94 -4.01
C THR A 76 15.01 4.85 -2.50
N TYR A 77 13.76 5.04 -2.09
CA TYR A 77 13.30 5.12 -0.70
C TYR A 77 11.85 4.66 -0.56
N ASN A 78 11.46 4.23 0.64
CA ASN A 78 10.06 3.92 0.95
C ASN A 78 9.23 5.21 1.06
N VAL A 79 8.13 5.29 0.34
CA VAL A 79 7.14 6.36 0.50
C VAL A 79 6.23 5.99 1.67
N ILE A 80 6.18 6.83 2.71
CA ILE A 80 5.35 6.56 3.90
C ILE A 80 4.41 7.74 4.12
N GLY A 81 3.16 7.59 3.70
CA GLY A 81 2.07 8.52 3.99
C GLY A 81 1.37 8.16 5.29
N LYS A 82 1.22 9.13 6.19
CA LYS A 82 0.59 8.95 7.50
C LYS A 82 -0.73 9.70 7.60
N ILE A 83 -1.76 8.96 8.03
CA ILE A 83 -3.04 9.48 8.52
C ILE A 83 -3.01 9.30 10.03
N GLU A 84 -2.91 10.39 10.78
CA GLU A 84 -2.84 10.33 12.25
C GLU A 84 -4.14 9.79 12.87
N GLY A 85 -3.98 8.84 13.79
CA GLY A 85 -5.06 8.34 14.63
C GLY A 85 -5.50 9.38 15.67
N THR A 86 -6.79 9.40 15.96
CA THR A 86 -7.39 10.41 16.87
C THR A 86 -7.25 10.06 18.34
N THR A 87 -7.41 8.78 18.71
CA THR A 87 -7.46 8.33 20.11
C THR A 87 -6.37 7.32 20.46
N ASN A 88 -5.89 6.55 19.48
CA ASN A 88 -4.82 5.57 19.62
C ASN A 88 -3.76 5.80 18.51
N PRO A 89 -3.06 6.95 18.50
CA PRO A 89 -2.12 7.31 17.43
C PRO A 89 -0.90 6.38 17.34
N ASP A 90 -0.65 5.59 18.38
CA ASP A 90 0.43 4.60 18.50
C ASP A 90 0.02 3.19 18.07
N ARG A 91 -1.22 3.00 17.63
CA ARG A 91 -1.73 1.76 17.02
C ARG A 91 -1.84 1.95 15.52
N TYR A 92 -1.38 0.96 14.76
CA TYR A 92 -1.19 1.10 13.32
C TYR A 92 -2.02 0.11 12.51
N ILE A 93 -2.53 0.57 11.37
CA ILE A 93 -2.97 -0.27 10.26
C ILE A 93 -2.13 0.13 9.06
N THR A 94 -1.53 -0.83 8.37
CA THR A 94 -0.66 -0.59 7.22
C THR A 94 -1.32 -1.11 5.95
N LEU A 95 -1.39 -0.26 4.93
CA LEU A 95 -1.71 -0.62 3.56
C LEU A 95 -0.45 -0.42 2.72
N ALA A 96 0.01 -1.48 2.07
CA ALA A 96 1.27 -1.53 1.35
C ALA A 96 1.09 -1.95 -0.12
N SER A 97 2.09 -1.61 -0.92
CA SER A 97 2.35 -2.07 -2.28
C SER A 97 3.82 -1.75 -2.57
N HIS A 98 4.41 -2.34 -3.60
CA HIS A 98 5.77 -1.96 -3.99
C HIS A 98 5.78 -0.92 -5.13
N ILE A 99 6.91 -0.22 -5.26
CA ILE A 99 7.09 0.88 -6.22
C ILE A 99 7.82 0.42 -7.47
N ASP A 100 8.74 -0.54 -7.31
CA ASP A 100 9.61 -1.00 -8.38
C ASP A 100 8.85 -1.83 -9.42
N SER A 101 9.60 -2.33 -10.40
CA SER A 101 9.08 -3.24 -11.41
C SER A 101 10.05 -4.42 -11.53
N PRO A 102 9.56 -5.62 -11.90
CA PRO A 102 10.33 -6.86 -11.75
C PRO A 102 11.59 -6.94 -12.60
N HIS A 103 11.63 -6.18 -13.70
CA HIS A 103 12.72 -6.28 -14.65
C HIS A 103 13.03 -4.93 -15.33
N PRO A 104 14.29 -4.68 -15.74
CA PRO A 104 14.66 -3.46 -16.46
C PRO A 104 13.95 -3.20 -17.79
N THR A 105 13.27 -4.20 -18.35
CA THR A 105 12.57 -4.12 -19.64
C THR A 105 11.05 -4.27 -19.52
N VAL A 106 10.52 -4.43 -18.30
CA VAL A 106 9.08 -4.57 -18.07
C VAL A 106 8.58 -3.33 -17.35
N VAL A 107 7.44 -2.81 -17.81
CA VAL A 107 6.82 -1.62 -17.22
C VAL A 107 6.23 -1.92 -15.86
N GLY A 108 5.88 -3.17 -15.57
CA GLY A 108 5.29 -3.55 -14.29
C GLY A 108 3.92 -2.94 -14.10
N VAL A 109 2.99 -3.26 -15.01
CA VAL A 109 1.61 -2.73 -14.97
C VAL A 109 0.86 -3.36 -13.80
N THR A 110 0.66 -4.68 -13.83
CA THR A 110 0.05 -5.42 -12.72
C THR A 110 1.00 -5.54 -11.53
N ASP A 111 2.31 -5.52 -11.79
CA ASP A 111 3.38 -5.74 -10.81
C ASP A 111 4.36 -4.54 -10.81
N ASP A 112 4.07 -3.43 -10.12
CA ASP A 112 2.91 -3.27 -9.22
C ASP A 112 2.20 -1.89 -9.36
N ALA A 113 2.27 -1.29 -10.56
CA ALA A 113 1.72 0.05 -10.80
C ALA A 113 0.21 0.16 -10.52
N THR A 114 -0.57 -0.88 -10.82
CA THR A 114 -2.01 -0.92 -10.52
C THR A 114 -2.29 -0.94 -9.02
N ALA A 115 -1.49 -1.65 -8.22
CA ALA A 115 -1.60 -1.63 -6.77
C ALA A 115 -1.25 -0.25 -6.19
N MET A 116 -0.22 0.41 -6.73
CA MET A 116 0.09 1.80 -6.35
C MET A 116 -1.10 2.73 -6.61
N GLY A 117 -1.77 2.58 -7.76
CA GLY A 117 -2.98 3.33 -8.10
C GLY A 117 -4.15 3.07 -7.15
N ILE A 118 -4.43 1.79 -6.83
CA ILE A 118 -5.45 1.40 -5.86
C ILE A 118 -5.13 1.98 -4.49
N GLN A 119 -3.87 1.89 -4.06
CA GLN A 119 -3.41 2.38 -2.76
C GLN A 119 -3.61 3.89 -2.62
N VAL A 120 -3.21 4.66 -3.63
CA VAL A 120 -3.37 6.12 -3.66
C VAL A 120 -4.84 6.54 -3.68
N GLU A 121 -5.69 5.83 -4.42
CA GLU A 121 -7.14 6.09 -4.42
C GLU A 121 -7.80 5.73 -3.08
N ILE A 122 -7.36 4.66 -2.41
CA ILE A 122 -7.79 4.36 -1.03
C ILE A 122 -7.38 5.51 -0.10
N ALA A 123 -6.16 6.03 -0.24
CA ALA A 123 -5.70 7.18 0.54
C ALA A 123 -6.55 8.44 0.30
N ARG A 124 -7.19 8.60 -0.86
CA ARG A 124 -8.12 9.72 -1.11
C ARG A 124 -9.40 9.61 -0.28
N ILE A 125 -9.96 8.41 -0.15
CA ILE A 125 -11.29 8.19 0.44
C ILE A 125 -11.27 7.95 1.95
N LEU A 126 -10.14 7.55 2.52
CA LEU A 126 -10.03 7.29 3.96
C LEU A 126 -10.25 8.57 4.77
N ALA A 127 -10.92 8.46 5.93
CA ALA A 127 -11.01 9.52 6.92
C ALA A 127 -9.94 9.34 8.02
N ASN A 128 -9.85 10.29 8.97
CA ASN A 128 -9.13 10.02 10.22
C ASN A 128 -9.87 8.91 10.99
N THR A 129 -9.12 7.98 11.58
CA THR A 129 -9.69 6.89 12.39
C THR A 129 -9.23 6.99 13.85
N ASN A 130 -9.61 6.03 14.69
CA ASN A 130 -9.06 5.92 16.03
C ASN A 130 -7.57 5.54 16.03
N LYS A 131 -7.09 4.86 14.98
CA LYS A 131 -5.71 4.38 14.82
C LYS A 131 -5.00 5.15 13.72
N THR A 132 -3.68 5.11 13.76
CA THR A 132 -2.87 5.63 12.66
C THR A 132 -2.97 4.67 11.47
N ILE A 133 -3.21 5.22 10.28
CA ILE A 133 -3.10 4.45 9.03
C ILE A 133 -1.81 4.86 8.33
N LEU A 134 -1.02 3.87 7.96
CA LEU A 134 0.17 4.02 7.13
C LEU A 134 -0.16 3.55 5.72
N ILE A 135 0.10 4.42 4.76
CA ILE A 135 0.08 4.12 3.32
C ILE A 135 1.53 4.04 2.88
N ILE A 136 2.00 2.84 2.55
CA ILE A 136 3.42 2.61 2.29
C ILE A 136 3.64 2.08 0.86
N GLY A 137 4.46 2.81 0.10
CA GLY A 137 5.09 2.27 -1.10
C GLY A 137 6.49 1.78 -0.73
N PHE A 138 6.72 0.47 -0.77
CA PHE A 138 8.05 -0.10 -0.54
C PHE A 138 8.90 0.01 -1.80
N GLY A 139 10.15 0.45 -1.65
CA GLY A 139 11.11 0.43 -2.75
C GLY A 139 11.90 -0.87 -2.76
N VAL A 140 12.20 -1.38 -3.95
CA VAL A 140 13.10 -2.52 -4.17
C VAL A 140 12.57 -3.82 -3.52
N GLU A 141 11.28 -4.10 -3.74
CA GLU A 141 10.66 -5.37 -3.37
C GLU A 141 11.24 -6.53 -4.17
N GLU A 142 11.45 -6.31 -5.47
CA GLU A 142 11.81 -7.34 -6.46
C GLU A 142 13.23 -7.90 -6.26
N LEU A 143 13.99 -7.29 -5.34
CA LEU A 143 15.31 -7.72 -4.93
C LEU A 143 15.31 -8.19 -3.47
N TRP A 144 14.33 -9.01 -3.10
CA TRP A 144 14.12 -9.60 -1.78
C TRP A 144 13.65 -8.59 -0.72
N PHE A 145 12.55 -7.89 -0.99
CA PHE A 145 11.75 -7.12 -0.04
C PHE A 145 12.57 -6.06 0.72
N LYS A 146 13.59 -5.47 0.09
CA LYS A 146 14.56 -4.60 0.79
C LYS A 146 13.89 -3.39 1.43
N GLY A 147 12.84 -2.88 0.79
CA GLY A 147 12.02 -1.80 1.29
C GLY A 147 11.37 -2.13 2.62
N SER A 148 10.58 -3.20 2.67
CA SER A 148 9.91 -3.64 3.90
C SER A 148 10.89 -4.13 4.96
N GLU A 149 11.99 -4.78 4.58
CA GLU A 149 13.05 -5.18 5.51
C GLU A 149 13.65 -3.95 6.23
N ASP A 150 14.01 -2.91 5.47
CA ASP A 150 14.54 -1.65 6.01
C ASP A 150 13.52 -0.96 6.92
N PHE A 151 12.24 -0.96 6.53
CA PHE A 151 11.16 -0.40 7.32
C PHE A 151 11.03 -1.10 8.68
N VAL A 152 10.94 -2.43 8.69
CA VAL A 152 10.80 -3.22 9.93
C VAL A 152 12.00 -3.02 10.86
N LYS A 153 13.23 -2.99 10.30
CA LYS A 153 14.46 -2.72 11.08
C LYS A 153 14.46 -1.33 11.71
N LYS A 154 13.97 -0.31 11.00
CA LYS A 154 13.98 1.09 11.47
C LYS A 154 12.78 1.47 12.33
N HIS A 155 11.68 0.72 12.23
CA HIS A 155 10.41 1.02 12.89
C HIS A 155 9.85 -0.17 13.69
N PRO A 156 10.65 -0.84 14.54
CA PRO A 156 10.20 -2.01 15.28
C PRO A 156 9.05 -1.69 16.25
N GLU A 157 8.91 -0.44 16.69
CA GLU A 157 7.78 0.03 17.50
C GLU A 157 6.47 0.08 16.71
N ILE A 158 6.52 0.44 15.43
CA ILE A 158 5.34 0.45 14.57
C ILE A 158 4.90 -0.97 14.30
N VAL A 159 5.84 -1.86 13.95
CA VAL A 159 5.57 -3.27 13.66
C VAL A 159 4.94 -3.96 14.88
N ARG A 160 5.51 -3.77 16.08
CA ARG A 160 4.96 -4.33 17.33
C ARG A 160 3.53 -3.85 17.66
N ASN A 161 3.16 -2.66 17.20
CA ASN A 161 1.86 -2.06 17.44
C ASN A 161 0.96 -2.03 16.19
N CYS A 162 1.32 -2.81 15.16
CA CYS A 162 0.55 -2.96 13.93
C CYS A 162 -0.54 -4.00 14.14
N ASP A 163 -1.80 -3.58 14.04
CA ASP A 163 -2.94 -4.47 14.21
C ASP A 163 -3.26 -5.26 12.93
N ALA A 164 -2.90 -4.70 11.78
CA ALA A 164 -3.07 -5.33 10.48
C ALA A 164 -2.12 -4.69 9.46
N MET A 165 -1.50 -5.53 8.63
CA MET A 165 -0.83 -5.13 7.40
C MET A 165 -1.55 -5.81 6.24
N ILE A 166 -1.96 -5.02 5.25
CA ILE A 166 -2.50 -5.49 3.98
C ILE A 166 -1.51 -5.06 2.90
N ASP A 167 -0.96 -6.03 2.19
CA ASP A 167 -0.09 -5.78 1.05
C ASP A 167 -0.84 -6.06 -0.24
N LEU A 168 -0.91 -5.05 -1.10
CA LEU A 168 -1.47 -5.15 -2.43
C LEU A 168 -0.31 -5.48 -3.36
N ASN A 169 -0.30 -6.69 -3.91
CA ASN A 169 0.73 -7.13 -4.85
C ASN A 169 0.05 -7.89 -5.99
N CYS A 170 0.34 -7.51 -7.24
CA CYS A 170 -0.23 -8.11 -8.44
C CYS A 170 -1.77 -7.98 -8.55
N VAL A 171 -2.34 -6.89 -8.01
CA VAL A 171 -3.79 -6.61 -8.06
C VAL A 171 -4.17 -5.74 -9.26
N GLY A 172 -5.42 -5.78 -9.71
CA GLY A 172 -5.91 -4.97 -10.85
C GLY A 172 -6.09 -5.74 -12.16
N ALA A 173 -6.01 -7.07 -12.11
CA ALA A 173 -6.38 -7.98 -13.19
C ALA A 173 -7.27 -9.12 -12.66
N GLY A 174 -8.04 -9.75 -13.56
CA GLY A 174 -8.93 -10.86 -13.21
C GLY A 174 -10.31 -10.44 -12.71
N GLU A 175 -11.06 -11.43 -12.21
CA GLU A 175 -12.47 -11.27 -11.83
C GLU A 175 -12.70 -11.28 -10.31
N TYR A 176 -11.72 -11.74 -9.52
CA TYR A 176 -11.86 -11.97 -8.08
C TYR A 176 -10.92 -11.08 -7.28
N VAL A 177 -11.35 -10.68 -6.08
CA VAL A 177 -10.41 -10.30 -5.02
C VAL A 177 -9.82 -11.59 -4.47
N THR A 178 -8.49 -11.68 -4.41
CA THR A 178 -7.81 -12.92 -4.02
C THR A 178 -6.93 -12.73 -2.77
N PRO A 179 -7.49 -12.81 -1.55
CA PRO A 179 -6.69 -12.85 -0.34
C PRO A 179 -5.85 -14.12 -0.31
N ILE A 180 -4.59 -13.97 0.09
CA ILE A 180 -3.66 -15.07 0.25
C ILE A 180 -3.71 -15.55 1.68
N SER A 181 -4.04 -16.82 1.90
CA SER A 181 -4.08 -17.42 3.24
C SER A 181 -2.73 -17.93 3.72
N SER A 182 -1.84 -18.29 2.80
CA SER A 182 -0.44 -18.62 3.10
C SER A 182 0.47 -18.42 1.89
N THR A 183 1.73 -18.02 2.14
CA THR A 183 2.80 -17.98 1.14
C THR A 183 3.69 -19.23 1.26
N SER A 184 4.56 -19.46 0.28
CA SER A 184 5.38 -20.70 0.19
C SER A 184 6.87 -20.52 0.49
N LEU A 185 7.49 -19.46 -0.02
CA LEU A 185 8.94 -19.22 0.06
C LEU A 185 9.23 -17.74 0.36
N PRO A 186 10.34 -17.39 1.03
CA PRO A 186 11.38 -18.32 1.51
C PRO A 186 10.98 -19.10 2.77
N GLU A 187 10.12 -18.55 3.62
CA GLU A 187 9.39 -19.28 4.67
C GLU A 187 7.91 -18.90 4.61
N PRO A 188 6.96 -19.81 4.94
CA PRO A 188 5.54 -19.52 4.85
C PRO A 188 5.07 -18.42 5.81
N VAL A 189 4.50 -17.35 5.26
CA VAL A 189 3.73 -16.36 6.01
C VAL A 189 2.27 -16.78 6.00
N LYS A 190 1.63 -16.86 7.18
CA LYS A 190 0.20 -17.16 7.30
C LYS A 190 -0.58 -15.88 7.51
N ALA A 191 -1.65 -15.70 6.74
CA ALA A 191 -2.55 -14.58 6.99
C ALA A 191 -3.29 -14.74 8.32
N ASP A 192 -3.61 -13.61 8.97
CA ASP A 192 -4.42 -13.61 10.17
C ASP A 192 -5.86 -14.05 9.84
N PRO A 193 -6.40 -15.12 10.44
CA PRO A 193 -7.75 -15.60 10.16
C PRO A 193 -8.84 -14.56 10.42
N LYS A 194 -8.65 -13.64 11.37
CA LYS A 194 -9.59 -12.55 11.65
C LYS A 194 -9.57 -11.54 10.51
N LEU A 195 -8.41 -11.22 9.97
CA LEU A 195 -8.29 -10.31 8.83
C LEU A 195 -8.89 -10.91 7.57
N LEU A 196 -8.63 -12.19 7.29
CA LEU A 196 -9.27 -12.91 6.17
C LEU A 196 -10.80 -12.86 6.30
N LYS A 197 -11.32 -13.18 7.48
CA LYS A 197 -12.77 -13.13 7.74
C LYS A 197 -13.35 -11.72 7.53
N LEU A 198 -12.65 -10.68 7.98
CA LEU A 198 -13.08 -9.29 7.76
C LEU A 198 -13.11 -8.93 6.26
N ILE A 199 -12.15 -9.41 5.48
CA ILE A 199 -12.12 -9.21 4.02
C ILE A 199 -13.28 -9.96 3.37
N GLU A 200 -13.54 -11.22 3.77
CA GLU A 200 -14.69 -12.00 3.27
C GLU A 200 -16.03 -11.32 3.58
N GLU A 201 -16.23 -10.86 4.81
CA GLU A 201 -17.44 -10.13 5.22
C GLU A 201 -17.62 -8.83 4.42
N SER A 202 -16.53 -8.08 4.24
CA SER A 202 -16.54 -6.84 3.45
C SER A 202 -16.85 -7.09 1.97
N ALA A 203 -16.26 -8.13 1.37
CA ALA A 203 -16.51 -8.51 -0.01
C ALA A 203 -17.96 -8.95 -0.21
N ASN A 204 -18.51 -9.73 0.71
CA ASN A 204 -19.93 -10.14 0.69
C ASN A 204 -20.87 -8.94 0.76
N GLU A 205 -20.60 -7.98 1.64
CA GLU A 205 -21.43 -6.77 1.78
C GLU A 205 -21.36 -5.86 0.55
N LEU A 206 -20.18 -5.78 -0.08
CA LEU A 206 -19.96 -5.06 -1.34
C LEU A 206 -20.43 -5.83 -2.58
N LYS A 207 -20.84 -7.11 -2.42
CA LYS A 207 -21.16 -8.03 -3.52
C LYS A 207 -20.01 -8.19 -4.51
N THR A 208 -18.79 -8.22 -3.98
CA THR A 208 -17.56 -8.40 -4.74
C THR A 208 -17.15 -9.87 -4.70
N PRO A 209 -16.94 -10.53 -5.86
CA PRO A 209 -16.47 -11.90 -5.89
C PRO A 209 -15.07 -12.02 -5.27
N LEU A 210 -14.90 -13.04 -4.43
CA LEU A 210 -13.66 -13.30 -3.69
C LEU A 210 -13.28 -14.78 -3.77
N MET A 211 -11.98 -15.04 -3.88
CA MET A 211 -11.41 -16.39 -3.88
C MET A 211 -10.15 -16.42 -3.02
N ILE A 212 -10.14 -17.21 -1.94
CA ILE A 212 -8.92 -17.36 -1.11
C ILE A 212 -7.96 -18.34 -1.78
N ASP A 213 -6.69 -17.95 -1.91
CA ASP A 213 -5.62 -18.81 -2.45
C ASP A 213 -4.54 -19.14 -1.39
N THR A 214 -3.71 -20.13 -1.68
CA THR A 214 -2.62 -20.67 -0.84
C THR A 214 -1.28 -20.81 -1.59
N LYS A 215 -1.23 -20.49 -2.90
CA LYS A 215 -0.08 -20.80 -3.77
C LYS A 215 0.62 -19.58 -4.35
N THR A 216 1.18 -18.72 -3.50
CA THR A 216 2.02 -17.62 -3.97
C THR A 216 3.38 -17.54 -3.26
N TYR A 217 4.30 -16.78 -3.87
CA TYR A 217 5.55 -16.35 -3.26
C TYR A 217 5.26 -15.32 -2.16
N SER A 218 6.18 -15.16 -1.22
CA SER A 218 6.04 -14.09 -0.24
C SER A 218 6.19 -12.72 -0.91
N SER A 219 5.68 -11.71 -0.23
CA SER A 219 5.76 -10.30 -0.61
C SER A 219 6.33 -9.48 0.55
N ASP A 220 6.17 -8.16 0.53
CA ASP A 220 6.57 -7.27 1.61
C ASP A 220 6.01 -7.61 3.00
N THR A 221 4.95 -8.43 3.06
CA THR A 221 4.44 -8.99 4.33
C THR A 221 5.44 -9.90 5.04
N TYR A 222 6.46 -10.41 4.35
CA TYR A 222 7.41 -11.39 4.87
C TYR A 222 8.15 -10.94 6.13
N HIS A 223 8.45 -9.64 6.24
CA HIS A 223 9.25 -9.11 7.35
C HIS A 223 8.40 -8.65 8.56
N PHE A 224 7.08 -8.61 8.44
CA PHE A 224 6.16 -8.17 9.49
C PHE A 224 5.79 -9.31 10.45
#